data_AF-A0A7K2KPX7-F1
#
_entry.id   AF-A0A7K2KPX7-F1
#
_cell.length_a   1.000
_cell.length_b   1.000
_cell.length_c   1.000
_cell.angle_alpha   90.00
_cell.angle_beta   90.00
_cell.angle_gamma   90.00
#
_symmetry.space_group_name_H-M   'P 1'
#
loop_
_entity.id
_entity.type
_entity.pdbx_description
1 polymer ?
#
loop_
_entity_poly.entity_id
_entity_poly.type
_entity_poly.pdbx_seq_one_letter_code
_entity_poly.pdbx_strand_id
1 'polypeptide(L)'
;VALGSPAAGVDGFRRSHLDALTTQQMLTRLTSPSRLAFHHEVELVALLTTDPERADRFVARTLGGLESAAPELVETLRVFIEEQCNATRAAARLFTHRNTLLRRLARADQLLLRPLSQHTIEVGTALKVLQWRGRP
;
A
#
# COMPACT_ATOMS: atom_id res chain seq x y z
N VAL A 1 13.67 -11.91 3.36
CA VAL A 1 14.57 -11.17 4.27
C VAL A 1 13.79 -10.01 4.84
N ALA A 2 13.69 -9.93 6.16
CA ALA A 2 12.98 -8.87 6.86
C ALA A 2 14.00 -8.04 7.63
N LEU A 3 13.93 -6.71 7.49
CA LEU A 3 14.88 -5.78 8.09
C LEU A 3 14.17 -4.87 9.09
N GLY A 4 14.71 -4.81 10.30
CA GLY A 4 14.26 -3.88 11.34
C GLY A 4 14.74 -2.46 11.10
N SER A 5 14.22 -1.52 11.89
CA SER A 5 14.68 -0.14 11.85
C SER A 5 16.08 -0.02 12.48
N PRO A 6 16.99 0.81 11.93
CA PRO A 6 18.29 1.06 12.56
C PRO A 6 18.10 1.82 13.89
N ALA A 7 18.77 1.37 14.95
CA ALA A 7 18.73 2.01 16.27
C ALA A 7 20.04 1.77 17.06
N ALA A 8 20.38 2.70 17.96
CA ALA A 8 21.65 2.69 18.70
C ALA A 8 21.58 1.93 20.02
N GLY A 9 22.72 1.37 20.44
CA GLY A 9 22.86 0.67 21.73
C GLY A 9 22.15 -0.68 21.79
N VAL A 10 22.21 -1.33 22.96
CA VAL A 10 21.64 -2.67 23.18
C VAL A 10 20.11 -2.66 23.06
N ASP A 11 19.45 -1.62 23.56
CA ASP A 11 18.00 -1.49 23.42
C ASP A 11 17.58 -1.24 21.97
N GLY A 12 18.38 -0.48 21.22
CA GLY A 12 18.19 -0.31 19.78
C GLY A 12 18.35 -1.62 19.01
N PHE A 13 19.36 -2.42 19.33
CA PHE A 13 19.54 -3.76 18.76
C PHE A 13 18.32 -4.66 19.01
N ARG A 14 17.82 -4.70 20.25
CA ARG A 14 16.62 -5.47 20.61
C ARG A 14 15.40 -5.00 19.82
N ARG A 15 15.18 -3.69 19.73
CA ARG A 15 14.04 -3.11 19.00
C ARG A 15 14.12 -3.43 17.51
N SER A 16 15.29 -3.26 16.89
CA SER A 16 15.51 -3.62 15.48
C SER A 16 15.19 -5.11 15.21
N HIS A 17 15.58 -5.99 16.12
CA HIS A 17 15.24 -7.41 15.99
C HIS A 17 13.73 -7.67 16.06
N LEU A 18 13.02 -7.03 17.00
CA LEU A 18 11.55 -7.14 17.12
C LEU A 18 10.82 -6.56 15.90
N ASP A 19 11.31 -5.44 15.35
CA ASP A 19 10.81 -4.84 14.12
C ASP A 19 10.96 -5.81 12.92
N ALA A 20 12.11 -6.49 12.82
CA ALA A 20 12.37 -7.49 11.80
C ALA A 20 11.44 -8.71 11.94
N LEU A 21 11.20 -9.20 13.16
CA LEU A 21 10.25 -10.29 13.43
C LEU A 21 8.82 -9.89 13.06
N THR A 22 8.39 -8.70 13.43
CA THR A 22 7.07 -8.15 13.07
C THR A 22 6.90 -8.11 11.54
N THR A 23 7.94 -7.65 10.84
CA THR A 23 7.99 -7.60 9.38
C THR A 23 7.89 -9.01 8.78
N GLN A 24 8.65 -9.97 9.29
CA GLN A 24 8.61 -11.36 8.83
C GLN A 24 7.22 -11.98 9.05
N GLN A 25 6.64 -11.82 10.24
CA GLN A 25 5.32 -12.35 10.58
C GLN A 25 4.24 -11.80 9.66
N MET A 26 4.27 -10.48 9.38
CA MET A 26 3.36 -9.84 8.44
C MET A 26 3.49 -10.43 7.02
N LEU A 27 4.72 -10.58 6.51
CA LEU A 27 4.95 -11.14 5.18
C LEU A 27 4.40 -12.57 5.07
N THR A 28 4.65 -13.40 6.10
CA THR A 28 4.12 -14.77 6.15
C THR A 28 2.60 -14.77 6.21
N ARG A 29 1.99 -13.97 7.09
CA ARG A 29 0.53 -13.90 7.27
C ARG A 29 -0.22 -13.47 6.01
N LEU A 30 0.38 -12.59 5.21
CA LEU A 30 -0.21 -12.09 3.97
C LEU A 30 0.18 -12.89 2.73
N THR A 31 0.93 -14.00 2.89
CA THR A 31 1.50 -14.78 1.78
C THR A 31 2.20 -13.85 0.77
N SER A 32 2.96 -12.88 1.28
CA SER A 32 3.50 -11.81 0.47
C SER A 32 4.51 -12.33 -0.56
N PRO A 33 4.48 -11.86 -1.82
CA PRO A 33 5.46 -12.25 -2.82
C PRO A 33 6.84 -11.58 -2.60
N SER A 34 6.90 -10.58 -1.71
CA SER A 34 8.09 -9.78 -1.46
C SER A 34 9.20 -10.60 -0.78
N ARG A 35 10.38 -10.62 -1.41
CA ARG A 35 11.58 -11.29 -0.87
C ARG A 35 12.37 -10.43 0.12
N LEU A 36 12.14 -9.12 0.12
CA LEU A 36 12.78 -8.14 0.99
C LEU A 36 11.74 -7.12 1.47
N ALA A 37 11.76 -6.77 2.74
CA ALA A 37 10.95 -5.68 3.28
C ALA A 37 11.66 -5.03 4.48
N PHE A 38 11.57 -3.71 4.57
CA PHE A 38 11.98 -2.95 5.74
C PHE A 38 10.79 -2.64 6.64
N HIS A 39 11.02 -2.60 7.95
CA HIS A 39 9.95 -2.36 8.92
C HIS A 39 9.18 -1.08 8.67
N HIS A 40 9.86 0.03 8.39
CA HIS A 40 9.21 1.32 8.12
C HIS A 40 8.31 1.32 6.87
N GLU A 41 8.48 0.37 5.95
CA GLU A 41 7.62 0.23 4.77
C GLU A 41 6.34 -0.55 5.11
N VAL A 42 6.42 -1.47 6.06
CA VAL A 42 5.35 -2.41 6.40
C VAL A 42 4.63 -2.11 7.71
N GLU A 43 5.16 -1.25 8.58
CA GLU A 43 4.67 -1.06 9.96
C GLU A 43 3.16 -0.79 9.99
N LEU A 44 2.69 0.16 9.17
CA LEU A 44 1.26 0.44 9.04
C LEU A 44 0.45 -0.81 8.63
N VAL A 45 0.94 -1.57 7.67
CA VAL A 45 0.26 -2.75 7.16
C VAL A 45 0.31 -3.89 8.18
N ALA A 46 1.41 -4.05 8.91
CA ALA A 46 1.55 -5.00 9.99
C ALA A 46 0.55 -4.74 11.12
N LEU A 47 0.37 -3.47 11.50
CA LEU A 47 -0.64 -3.03 12.47
C LEU A 47 -2.06 -3.34 11.97
N LEU A 48 -2.41 -2.92 10.76
CA LEU A 48 -3.74 -3.10 10.19
C LEU A 48 -4.12 -4.58 9.99
N THR A 49 -3.14 -5.42 9.70
CA THR A 49 -3.35 -6.85 9.42
C THR A 49 -3.21 -7.74 10.64
N THR A 50 -3.19 -7.16 11.84
CA THR A 50 -3.27 -7.92 13.10
C THR A 50 -4.52 -8.78 13.13
N ASP A 51 -5.62 -8.29 12.55
CA ASP A 51 -6.82 -9.05 12.20
C ASP A 51 -6.99 -9.04 10.66
N PRO A 52 -6.53 -10.11 9.96
CA PRO A 52 -6.56 -10.17 8.51
C PRO A 52 -7.97 -10.02 7.92
N GLU A 53 -8.97 -10.64 8.54
CA GLU A 53 -10.34 -10.59 8.04
C GLU A 53 -10.94 -9.19 8.14
N ARG A 54 -10.65 -8.45 9.23
CA ARG A 54 -11.03 -7.04 9.33
C ARG A 54 -10.30 -6.19 8.30
N ALA A 55 -9.02 -6.48 8.03
CA ALA A 55 -8.27 -5.79 6.99
C ALA A 55 -8.84 -6.08 5.59
N ASP A 56 -9.24 -7.32 5.29
CA ASP A 56 -9.89 -7.71 4.03
C ASP A 56 -11.19 -6.95 3.82
N ARG A 57 -12.06 -6.93 4.84
CA ARG A 57 -13.30 -6.16 4.78
C ARG A 57 -13.04 -4.66 4.61
N PHE A 58 -11.99 -4.14 5.23
CA PHE A 58 -11.57 -2.74 5.06
C PHE A 58 -11.10 -2.45 3.62
N VAL A 59 -10.30 -3.32 3.02
CA VAL A 59 -9.84 -3.17 1.64
C VAL A 59 -11.04 -3.22 0.68
N ALA A 60 -11.86 -4.26 0.77
CA ALA A 60 -13.02 -4.46 -0.09
C ALA A 60 -14.02 -3.28 -0.01
N ARG A 61 -14.36 -2.81 1.20
CA ARG A 61 -15.29 -1.68 1.39
C ARG A 61 -14.72 -0.32 0.98
N THR A 62 -13.40 -0.22 0.78
CA THR A 62 -12.74 1.05 0.44
C THR A 62 -12.44 1.12 -1.05
N LEU A 63 -11.86 0.05 -1.61
CA LEU A 63 -11.45 0.01 -3.01
C LEU A 63 -12.59 -0.39 -3.95
N GLY A 64 -13.57 -1.18 -3.49
CA GLY A 64 -14.68 -1.63 -4.33
C GLY A 64 -14.18 -2.35 -5.59
N GLY A 65 -14.65 -1.89 -6.76
CA GLY A 65 -14.23 -2.44 -8.04
C GLY A 65 -12.76 -2.19 -8.38
N LEU A 66 -12.08 -1.30 -7.66
CA LEU A 66 -10.66 -1.02 -7.87
C LEU A 66 -9.77 -2.17 -7.40
N GLU A 67 -10.20 -2.97 -6.42
CA GLU A 67 -9.41 -4.08 -5.87
C GLU A 67 -9.01 -5.11 -6.95
N SER A 68 -9.94 -5.40 -7.86
CA SER A 68 -9.75 -6.33 -8.99
C SER A 68 -9.50 -5.64 -10.32
N ALA A 69 -9.21 -4.33 -10.31
CA ALA A 69 -9.01 -3.57 -11.54
C ALA A 69 -7.69 -3.92 -12.24
N ALA A 70 -7.53 -3.40 -13.46
CA ALA A 70 -6.28 -3.50 -14.19
C ALA A 70 -5.11 -2.96 -13.34
N PRO A 71 -3.96 -3.65 -13.27
CA PRO A 71 -2.82 -3.25 -12.44
C PRO A 71 -2.38 -1.81 -12.68
N GLU A 72 -2.50 -1.33 -13.92
CA GLU A 72 -2.14 0.04 -14.29
C GLU A 72 -3.02 1.10 -13.61
N LEU A 73 -4.30 0.80 -13.35
CA LEU A 73 -5.20 1.72 -12.65
C LEU A 73 -4.87 1.78 -11.15
N VAL A 74 -4.65 0.62 -10.54
CA VAL A 74 -4.24 0.49 -9.14
C VAL A 74 -2.91 1.23 -8.91
N GLU A 75 -1.93 0.98 -9.79
CA GLU A 75 -0.61 1.60 -9.74
C GLU A 75 -0.68 3.11 -9.99
N THR A 76 -1.51 3.55 -10.95
CA THR A 76 -1.68 4.98 -11.22
C THR A 76 -2.22 5.72 -10.00
N LEU A 77 -3.23 5.15 -9.32
CA LEU A 77 -3.81 5.77 -8.14
C LEU A 77 -2.83 5.76 -6.96
N ARG A 78 -2.11 4.64 -6.75
CA ARG A 78 -1.07 4.53 -5.71
C ARG A 78 0.00 5.61 -5.88
N VAL A 79 0.60 5.71 -7.07
CA VAL A 79 1.65 6.71 -7.33
C VAL A 79 1.11 8.13 -7.26
N PHE A 80 -0.13 8.37 -7.69
CA PHE A 80 -0.76 9.68 -7.54
C PHE A 80 -0.88 10.11 -6.07
N ILE A 81 -1.30 9.21 -5.18
CA ILE A 81 -1.38 9.48 -3.74
C ILE A 81 0.01 9.67 -3.13
N GLU A 82 0.99 8.85 -3.50
CA GLU A 82 2.40 8.99 -3.05
C GLU A 82 3.03 10.31 -3.48
N GLU A 83 2.70 10.80 -4.67
CA GLU A 83 3.09 12.13 -5.15
C GLU A 83 2.17 13.26 -4.62
N GLN A 84 1.51 13.04 -3.47
CA GLN A 84 0.68 14.03 -2.78
C GLN A 84 -0.45 14.59 -3.67
N CYS A 85 -1.07 13.72 -4.46
CA CYS A 85 -2.13 14.07 -5.42
C CYS A 85 -1.65 15.07 -6.50
N ASN A 86 -0.35 15.08 -6.83
CA ASN A 86 0.20 15.88 -7.91
C ASN A 86 0.26 15.08 -9.23
N ALA A 87 -0.69 15.38 -10.14
CA ALA A 87 -0.78 14.68 -11.41
C ALA A 87 0.48 14.83 -12.30
N THR A 88 1.15 15.98 -12.27
CA THR A 88 2.35 16.19 -13.10
C THR A 88 3.51 15.34 -12.60
N ARG A 89 3.74 15.30 -11.28
CA ARG A 89 4.79 14.46 -10.67
C ARG A 89 4.49 12.98 -10.85
N ALA A 90 3.23 12.56 -10.64
CA ALA A 90 2.82 11.18 -10.86
C ALA A 90 2.98 10.74 -12.31
N ALA A 91 2.62 11.60 -13.27
CA ALA A 91 2.81 11.34 -14.69
C ALA A 91 4.29 11.17 -15.06
N ALA A 92 5.16 12.04 -14.52
CA ALA A 92 6.60 11.95 -14.71
C ALA A 92 7.17 10.64 -14.11
N ARG A 93 6.79 10.29 -12.88
CA ARG A 93 7.24 9.07 -12.19
C ARG A 93 6.79 7.78 -12.89
N LEU A 94 5.61 7.80 -13.52
CA LEU A 94 5.06 6.68 -14.29
C LEU A 94 5.48 6.70 -15.77
N PHE A 95 6.33 7.65 -16.19
CA PHE A 95 6.73 7.84 -17.59
C PHE A 95 5.53 7.87 -18.55
N THR A 96 4.44 8.52 -18.14
CA THR A 96 3.21 8.62 -18.93
C THR A 96 2.82 10.07 -19.19
N HIS A 97 2.06 10.31 -20.26
CA HIS A 97 1.55 11.64 -20.54
C HIS A 97 0.47 12.03 -19.51
N ARG A 98 0.47 13.30 -19.06
CA ARG A 98 -0.49 13.82 -18.06
C ARG A 98 -1.95 13.50 -18.40
N ASN A 99 -2.35 13.64 -19.67
CA ASN A 99 -3.74 13.34 -20.08
C ASN A 99 -4.08 11.84 -19.96
N THR A 100 -3.11 10.96 -20.16
CA THR A 100 -3.30 9.52 -19.97
C THR A 100 -3.43 9.19 -18.48
N LEU A 101 -2.61 9.81 -17.63
CA LEU A 101 -2.76 9.70 -16.17
C LEU A 101 -4.14 10.16 -15.71
N LEU A 102 -4.61 11.34 -16.14
CA LEU A 102 -5.92 11.88 -15.73
C LEU A 102 -7.08 10.97 -16.15
N ARG A 103 -7.02 10.37 -17.35
CA ARG A 103 -8.02 9.38 -17.79
C ARG A 103 -8.01 8.13 -16.91
N ARG A 104 -6.82 7.64 -16.53
CA ARG A 104 -6.68 6.49 -15.61
C ARG A 104 -7.19 6.83 -14.21
N LEU A 105 -6.89 8.03 -13.69
CA LEU A 105 -7.39 8.48 -12.39
C LEU A 105 -8.91 8.60 -12.39
N ALA A 106 -9.50 9.21 -13.41
CA ALA A 106 -10.96 9.29 -13.54
C ALA A 106 -11.60 7.90 -13.61
N ARG A 107 -10.98 6.96 -14.33
CA ARG A 107 -11.45 5.57 -14.38
C ARG A 107 -11.31 4.85 -13.04
N ALA A 108 -10.22 5.07 -12.32
CA ALA A 108 -10.00 4.50 -11.00
C ALA A 108 -11.02 5.05 -9.98
N ASP A 109 -11.29 6.35 -10.01
CA ASP A 109 -12.25 7.01 -9.12
C ASP A 109 -13.68 6.48 -9.31
N GLN A 110 -14.08 6.18 -10.55
CA GLN A 110 -15.36 5.53 -10.85
C GLN A 110 -15.51 4.11 -10.27
N LEU A 111 -14.41 3.44 -9.97
CA LEU A 111 -14.41 2.07 -9.42
C LEU A 111 -14.43 2.07 -7.89
N LEU A 112 -14.08 3.20 -7.26
CA LEU A 112 -14.17 3.36 -5.82
C LEU A 112 -15.64 3.43 -5.39
N LEU A 113 -15.91 2.99 -4.16
CA LEU A 113 -17.25 3.07 -3.57
C LEU A 113 -17.63 4.50 -3.13
N ARG A 114 -16.63 5.35 -2.93
CA ARG A 114 -16.77 6.77 -2.58
C ARG A 114 -15.73 7.59 -3.33
N PRO A 115 -15.99 8.87 -3.64
CA PRO A 115 -15.03 9.72 -4.34
C PRO A 115 -13.69 9.78 -3.61
N LEU A 116 -12.59 9.69 -4.35
CA LEU A 116 -11.23 9.76 -3.81
C LEU A 116 -11.03 11.01 -2.94
N SER A 117 -11.54 12.16 -3.39
CA SER A 117 -11.39 13.46 -2.73
C SER A 117 -11.92 13.49 -1.29
N GLN A 118 -12.80 12.57 -0.91
CA GLN A 118 -13.38 12.50 0.43
C GLN A 118 -12.68 11.48 1.35
N HIS A 119 -11.92 10.53 0.78
CA HIS A 119 -11.38 9.37 1.51
C HIS A 119 -9.96 8.94 1.04
N THR A 120 -9.13 9.91 0.64
CA THR A 120 -7.77 9.65 0.12
C THR A 120 -6.91 8.84 1.10
N ILE A 121 -7.03 9.08 2.40
CA ILE A 121 -6.25 8.39 3.44
C ILE A 121 -6.65 6.92 3.49
N GLU A 122 -7.94 6.62 3.53
CA GLU A 122 -8.44 5.26 3.56
C GLU A 122 -8.07 4.51 2.27
N VAL A 123 -8.23 5.14 1.11
CA VAL A 123 -7.86 4.55 -0.19
C VAL A 123 -6.36 4.28 -0.24
N GLY A 124 -5.51 5.25 0.12
CA GLY A 124 -4.06 5.07 0.18
C GLY A 124 -3.67 3.95 1.13
N THR A 125 -4.34 3.86 2.28
CA THR A 125 -4.12 2.80 3.28
C THR A 125 -4.49 1.43 2.72
N ALA A 126 -5.66 1.31 2.08
CA ALA A 126 -6.12 0.07 1.48
C ALA A 126 -5.20 -0.38 0.33
N LEU A 127 -4.72 0.56 -0.50
CA LEU A 127 -3.73 0.27 -1.54
C LEU A 127 -2.40 -0.23 -0.97
N LYS A 128 -1.92 0.35 0.15
CA LYS A 128 -0.73 -0.17 0.84
C LYS A 128 -0.94 -1.60 1.33
N VAL A 129 -2.10 -1.91 1.92
CA VAL A 129 -2.41 -3.29 2.35
C VAL A 129 -2.44 -4.23 1.13
N LEU A 130 -3.08 -3.82 0.03
CA LEU A 130 -3.19 -4.61 -1.19
C LEU A 130 -1.82 -4.93 -1.81
N GLN A 131 -0.88 -3.99 -1.79
CA GLN A 131 0.48 -4.17 -2.33
C GLN A 131 1.24 -5.34 -1.68
N TRP A 132 1.02 -5.59 -0.40
CA TRP A 132 1.75 -6.62 0.35
C TRP A 132 1.07 -7.97 0.36
N ARG A 133 -0.15 -8.09 -0.16
CA ARG A 133 -0.87 -9.36 -0.28
C ARG A 133 -0.34 -10.20 -1.43
N GLY A 134 -0.17 -11.50 -1.20
CA GLY A 134 -0.12 -12.46 -2.29
C GLY A 134 -1.43 -12.44 -3.08
N ARG A 135 -1.35 -12.40 -4.41
CA ARG A 135 -2.51 -12.79 -5.22
C ARG A 135 -2.71 -14.31 -5.02
N PRO A 136 -3.95 -14.78 -4.80
CA PRO A 136 -4.22 -16.21 -4.67
C PRO A 136 -3.82 -16.97 -5.93
#